data_AF-A0A1A3SXA5-F1
#
_entry.id   AF-A0A1A3SXA5-F1
#
_cell.length_a   1.000
_cell.length_b   1.000
_cell.length_c   1.000
_cell.angle_alpha   90.00
_cell.angle_beta   90.00
_cell.angle_gamma   90.00
#
_symmetry.space_group_name_H-M   'P 1'
#
loop_
_entity.id
_entity.type
_entity.pdbx_description
1 polymer ?
#
loop_
_entity_poly.entity_id
_entity_poly.type
_entity_poly.pdbx_seq_one_letter_code
_entity_poly.pdbx_strand_id
1 'polypeptide(L)'
;MSHRAISHALWTALPTAALIAAGLVASPPAAAKWPPAEPCVSNGRTLKQQYGYSVAVLTPACSQLPVGEAWAVSIPWTMANSYEQKPPGFETVYATPLDNFRAALQSIEYVVDAGSAYQTNHAFPGDNKIWTGQLPSAPGVQAINTVGLGSLAPLPVGSHTVDVSWNLRAPHCDGFTADQGTSCLPQGETVVKHIAFTVVDPHAAGSQS
;
A
#
# COMPACT_ATOMS: atom_id res chain seq x y z
N MET A 1 89.25 -27.41 -25.68
CA MET A 1 88.54 -26.34 -26.42
C MET A 1 87.06 -26.75 -26.39
N SER A 2 86.08 -26.02 -25.89
CA SER A 2 85.92 -24.60 -25.61
C SER A 2 84.69 -24.42 -24.71
N HIS A 3 84.86 -23.60 -23.67
CA HIS A 3 83.91 -22.81 -22.85
C HIS A 3 82.51 -23.30 -22.36
N ARG A 4 82.43 -23.30 -21.01
CA ARG A 4 81.32 -22.95 -20.09
C ARG A 4 80.28 -21.95 -20.64
N ALA A 5 79.03 -22.08 -20.19
CA ALA A 5 78.41 -21.13 -19.26
C ALA A 5 77.06 -21.66 -18.71
N ILE A 6 76.90 -21.52 -17.39
CA ILE A 6 75.69 -21.75 -16.59
C ILE A 6 74.85 -20.46 -16.64
N SER A 7 73.52 -20.57 -16.77
CA SER A 7 72.63 -19.41 -16.64
C SER A 7 71.43 -19.76 -15.76
N HIS A 8 71.44 -19.18 -14.56
CA HIS A 8 70.32 -19.14 -13.62
C HIS A 8 69.26 -18.14 -14.14
N ALA A 9 67.99 -18.53 -14.10
CA ALA A 9 66.85 -17.61 -14.15
C ALA A 9 65.82 -18.12 -13.12
N LEU A 10 65.91 -17.69 -11.87
CA LEU A 10 65.18 -16.55 -11.27
C LEU A 10 63.67 -16.61 -11.50
N TRP A 11 63.01 -17.14 -10.47
CA TRP A 11 61.58 -17.05 -10.21
C TRP A 11 61.17 -15.58 -10.04
N THR A 12 60.18 -15.13 -10.82
CA THR A 12 59.45 -13.88 -10.57
C THR A 12 58.05 -14.22 -10.08
N ALA A 13 57.81 -14.01 -8.79
CA ALA A 13 56.48 -14.02 -8.20
C ALA A 13 55.70 -12.79 -8.70
N LEU A 14 54.53 -13.01 -9.29
CA LEU A 14 53.57 -11.97 -9.66
C LEU A 14 52.72 -11.60 -8.42
N PRO A 15 52.67 -10.34 -7.99
CA PRO A 15 51.72 -9.92 -6.97
C PRO A 15 50.34 -9.73 -7.61
N THR A 16 49.35 -10.50 -7.12
CA THR A 16 47.91 -10.31 -7.34
C THR A 16 47.47 -8.95 -6.79
N ALA A 17 47.17 -8.00 -7.67
CA ALA A 17 46.48 -6.76 -7.31
C ALA A 17 44.97 -7.06 -7.15
N ALA A 18 44.52 -7.21 -5.91
CA ALA A 18 43.11 -7.28 -5.58
C ALA A 18 42.51 -5.86 -5.61
N LEU A 19 41.79 -5.52 -6.68
CA LEU A 19 40.94 -4.34 -6.76
C LEU A 19 39.74 -4.54 -5.82
N ILE A 20 39.82 -3.98 -4.62
CA ILE A 20 38.67 -3.85 -3.72
C ILE A 20 37.78 -2.75 -4.31
N ALA A 21 36.79 -3.16 -5.10
CA ALA A 21 35.70 -2.28 -5.51
C ALA A 21 34.90 -1.93 -4.24
N ALA A 22 35.18 -0.76 -3.66
CA ALA A 22 34.33 -0.17 -2.63
C ALA A 22 32.99 0.19 -3.26
N GLY A 23 32.06 -0.77 -3.24
CA GLY A 23 30.66 -0.49 -3.53
C GLY A 23 30.16 0.53 -2.53
N LEU A 24 29.92 1.76 -3.00
CA LEU A 24 29.13 2.75 -2.27
C LEU A 24 27.75 2.13 -2.04
N VAL A 25 27.54 1.53 -0.87
CA VAL A 25 26.22 1.17 -0.39
C VAL A 25 25.53 2.49 -0.10
N ALA A 26 24.81 3.01 -1.10
CA ALA A 26 23.94 4.16 -0.90
C ALA A 26 22.86 3.73 0.11
N SER A 27 22.97 4.25 1.33
CA SER A 27 21.91 4.11 2.32
C SER A 27 20.60 4.61 1.70
N PRO A 28 19.46 3.92 1.88
CA PRO A 28 18.19 4.44 1.42
C PRO A 28 17.97 5.83 2.01
N PRO A 29 17.48 6.81 1.23
CA PRO A 29 17.21 8.14 1.74
C PRO A 29 16.27 8.02 2.93
N ALA A 30 16.60 8.76 4.01
CA ALA A 30 15.76 8.80 5.18
C ALA A 30 14.36 9.28 4.81
N ALA A 31 13.33 8.64 5.37
CA ALA A 31 11.95 9.01 5.14
C ALA A 31 11.73 10.49 5.49
N ALA A 32 11.30 11.28 4.51
CA ALA A 32 10.99 12.68 4.74
C ALA A 32 9.72 12.75 5.57
N LYS A 33 9.79 13.34 6.76
CA LYS A 33 8.60 13.57 7.57
C LYS A 33 7.96 14.87 7.12
N TRP A 34 6.62 14.92 7.13
CA TRP A 34 5.94 16.20 6.97
C TRP A 34 6.44 17.21 8.02
N PRO A 35 6.63 18.49 7.64
CA PRO A 35 6.65 19.61 8.56
C PRO A 35 5.41 19.59 9.49
N PRO A 36 5.38 20.37 10.57
CA PRO A 36 4.29 20.36 11.54
C PRO A 36 2.87 20.50 10.94
N ALA A 37 2.76 21.13 9.77
CA ALA A 37 1.52 21.20 8.99
C ALA A 37 1.49 20.08 7.93
N GLU A 38 0.99 18.89 8.32
CA GLU A 38 0.69 17.81 7.38
C GLU A 38 -0.57 18.17 6.57
N PRO A 39 -0.58 18.02 5.23
CA PRO A 39 -1.71 18.46 4.39
C PRO A 39 -3.01 17.70 4.65
N CYS A 40 -2.93 16.51 5.25
CA CYS A 40 -4.06 15.60 5.42
C CYS A 40 -4.48 15.49 6.89
N VAL A 41 -5.17 16.51 7.35
CA VAL A 41 -5.68 16.64 8.71
C VAL A 41 -7.20 16.68 8.69
N SER A 42 -7.82 15.88 9.55
CA SER A 42 -9.27 15.79 9.75
C SER A 42 -9.56 15.93 11.24
N ASN A 43 -10.43 16.88 11.60
CA ASN A 43 -10.76 17.22 12.99
C ASN A 43 -9.51 17.47 13.86
N GLY A 44 -8.50 18.16 13.30
CA GLY A 44 -7.25 18.48 14.00
C GLY A 44 -6.31 17.29 14.21
N ARG A 45 -6.61 16.12 13.65
CA ARG A 45 -5.76 14.92 13.69
C ARG A 45 -5.26 14.56 12.30
N THR A 46 -4.02 14.14 12.19
CA THR A 46 -3.52 13.55 10.95
C THR A 46 -4.25 12.23 10.67
N LEU A 47 -4.28 11.79 9.41
CA LEU A 47 -4.90 10.49 9.09
C LEU A 47 -4.23 9.32 9.82
N LYS A 48 -2.92 9.39 10.04
CA LYS A 48 -2.16 8.46 10.90
C LYS A 48 -2.77 8.38 12.29
N GLN A 49 -3.01 9.53 12.92
CA GLN A 49 -3.62 9.63 14.25
C GLN A 49 -5.08 9.21 14.27
N GLN A 50 -5.85 9.53 13.22
CA GLN A 50 -7.27 9.18 13.11
C GLN A 50 -7.46 7.66 13.03
N TYR A 51 -6.62 6.96 12.27
CA TYR A 51 -6.72 5.51 12.07
C TYR A 51 -5.80 4.71 13.01
N GLY A 52 -4.97 5.37 13.82
CA GLY A 52 -4.06 4.72 14.77
C GLY A 52 -2.92 3.95 14.09
N TYR A 53 -2.44 4.43 12.93
CA TYR A 53 -1.46 3.74 12.11
C TYR A 53 -0.14 4.52 12.01
N SER A 54 0.98 3.81 11.87
CA SER A 54 2.34 4.40 11.94
C SER A 54 2.92 4.86 10.60
N VAL A 55 2.21 4.64 9.49
CA VAL A 55 2.67 4.94 8.12
C VAL A 55 1.78 5.97 7.44
N ALA A 56 2.22 6.59 6.34
CA ALA A 56 1.41 7.57 5.61
C ALA A 56 0.12 6.95 5.07
N VAL A 57 -1.01 7.65 5.19
CA VAL A 57 -2.31 7.12 4.77
C VAL A 57 -2.78 7.86 3.53
N LEU A 58 -2.83 7.16 2.41
CA LEU A 58 -3.40 7.64 1.15
C LEU A 58 -4.93 7.48 1.18
N THR A 59 -5.66 8.52 0.77
CA THR A 59 -7.11 8.44 0.54
C THR A 59 -7.47 9.16 -0.75
N PRO A 60 -8.65 8.93 -1.33
CA PRO A 60 -9.08 9.72 -2.49
C PRO A 60 -9.13 11.24 -2.24
N ALA A 61 -9.32 11.66 -0.98
CA ALA A 61 -9.36 13.07 -0.59
C ALA A 61 -8.00 13.61 -0.12
N CYS A 62 -7.03 12.73 0.10
CA CYS A 62 -5.65 13.04 0.52
C CYS A 62 -4.70 12.24 -0.37
N SER A 63 -4.28 12.85 -1.48
CA SER A 63 -3.52 12.20 -2.54
C SER A 63 -2.05 12.63 -2.57
N GLN A 64 -1.48 12.98 -1.42
CA GLN A 64 -0.07 13.31 -1.27
C GLN A 64 0.60 12.41 -0.24
N LEU A 65 1.76 11.86 -0.60
CA LEU A 65 2.62 11.07 0.27
C LEU A 65 4.00 11.71 0.34
N PRO A 66 4.67 11.67 1.50
CA PRO A 66 6.05 12.12 1.57
C PRO A 66 7.01 11.03 1.05
N VAL A 67 8.08 11.45 0.38
CA VAL A 67 9.10 10.55 -0.15
C VAL A 67 9.78 9.74 0.96
N GLY A 68 10.06 8.47 0.69
CA GLY A 68 10.79 7.59 1.60
C GLY A 68 9.96 7.02 2.76
N GLU A 69 8.71 7.44 2.95
CA GLU A 69 7.80 6.80 3.91
C GLU A 69 7.08 5.59 3.31
N ALA A 70 6.94 4.53 4.11
CA ALA A 70 5.97 3.49 3.83
C ALA A 70 4.55 4.09 3.91
N TRP A 71 3.61 3.47 3.21
CA TRP A 71 2.26 4.03 3.10
C TRP A 71 1.20 2.93 3.05
N ALA A 72 -0.04 3.28 3.37
CA ALA A 72 -1.20 2.42 3.30
C ALA A 72 -2.33 3.18 2.62
N VAL A 73 -3.28 2.47 2.01
CA VAL A 73 -4.45 3.09 1.39
C VAL A 73 -5.66 2.92 2.28
N SER A 74 -6.47 3.96 2.42
CA SER A 74 -7.77 3.90 3.07
C SER A 74 -8.89 3.78 2.05
N ILE A 75 -9.45 2.57 1.94
CA ILE A 75 -10.69 2.30 1.21
C ILE A 75 -11.73 1.82 2.23
N PRO A 76 -12.59 2.71 2.73
CA PRO A 76 -13.69 2.31 3.58
C PRO A 76 -14.82 1.64 2.78
N TRP A 77 -15.48 0.67 3.39
CA TRP A 77 -16.79 0.17 2.94
C TRP A 77 -17.73 0.11 4.13
N THR A 78 -18.81 0.88 4.02
CA THR A 78 -19.85 0.99 5.05
C THR A 78 -20.94 -0.04 4.80
N MET A 79 -21.52 -0.53 5.88
CA MET A 79 -22.53 -1.57 5.86
C MET A 79 -23.60 -1.29 6.90
N ALA A 80 -24.83 -1.71 6.61
CA ALA A 80 -25.92 -1.74 7.55
C ALA A 80 -25.62 -2.71 8.70
N ASN A 81 -26.28 -2.49 9.85
CA ASN A 81 -26.15 -3.38 11.00
C ASN A 81 -26.84 -4.75 10.78
N SER A 82 -27.75 -4.82 9.81
CA SER A 82 -28.44 -6.06 9.40
C SER A 82 -28.90 -5.96 7.95
N TYR A 83 -29.32 -7.09 7.35
CA TYR A 83 -29.89 -7.12 6.00
C TYR A 83 -31.36 -6.69 6.00
N GLU A 84 -31.64 -5.44 6.37
CA GLU A 84 -32.98 -4.86 6.30
C GLU A 84 -33.49 -4.85 4.85
N GLN A 85 -32.58 -4.59 3.91
CA GLN A 85 -32.81 -4.72 2.48
C GLN A 85 -31.78 -5.66 1.88
N LYS A 86 -32.23 -6.57 1.02
CA LYS A 86 -31.36 -7.45 0.24
C LYS A 86 -31.93 -7.70 -1.15
N PRO A 87 -31.07 -7.85 -2.17
CA PRO A 87 -31.54 -8.22 -3.50
C PRO A 87 -32.28 -9.57 -3.49
N PRO A 88 -33.28 -9.76 -4.36
CA PRO A 88 -33.93 -11.05 -4.54
C PRO A 88 -32.90 -12.15 -4.82
N GLY A 89 -33.00 -13.27 -4.10
CA GLY A 89 -32.08 -14.41 -4.28
C GLY A 89 -30.73 -14.29 -3.58
N PHE A 90 -30.42 -13.18 -2.88
CA PHE A 90 -29.21 -13.10 -2.06
C PHE A 90 -29.37 -13.93 -0.77
N GLU A 91 -28.56 -14.98 -0.66
CA GLU A 91 -28.52 -15.85 0.51
C GLU A 91 -27.58 -15.32 1.57
N THR A 92 -28.09 -15.21 2.80
CA THR A 92 -27.35 -14.68 3.95
C THR A 92 -26.99 -15.84 4.88
N VAL A 93 -25.78 -16.38 4.72
CA VAL A 93 -25.24 -17.40 5.65
C VAL A 93 -24.87 -16.79 7.00
N TYR A 94 -24.54 -15.50 7.02
CA TYR A 94 -24.13 -14.75 8.21
C TYR A 94 -25.23 -13.78 8.64
N ALA A 95 -25.30 -13.51 9.94
CA ALA A 95 -26.33 -12.65 10.55
C ALA A 95 -26.18 -11.17 10.15
N THR A 96 -24.96 -10.70 9.89
CA THR A 96 -24.68 -9.30 9.56
C THR A 96 -23.95 -9.17 8.22
N PRO A 97 -24.11 -8.04 7.51
CA PRO A 97 -23.27 -7.70 6.37
C PRO A 97 -21.77 -7.71 6.69
N LEU A 98 -21.38 -7.19 7.86
CA LEU A 98 -19.98 -7.16 8.29
C LEU A 98 -19.36 -8.57 8.38
N ASP A 99 -20.05 -9.51 9.02
CA ASP A 99 -19.57 -10.89 9.15
C ASP A 99 -19.51 -11.58 7.79
N ASN A 100 -20.50 -11.32 6.92
CA ASN A 100 -20.49 -11.82 5.55
C ASN A 100 -19.30 -11.27 4.75
N PHE A 101 -19.00 -9.97 4.85
CA PHE A 101 -17.85 -9.37 4.16
C PHE A 101 -16.53 -10.00 4.63
N ARG A 102 -16.32 -10.08 5.95
CA ARG A 102 -15.10 -10.67 6.52
C ARG A 102 -14.93 -12.14 6.13
N ALA A 103 -16.04 -12.87 6.03
CA ALA A 103 -16.01 -14.23 5.53
C ALA A 103 -15.73 -14.28 4.03
N ALA A 104 -16.30 -13.38 3.23
CA ALA A 104 -16.15 -13.37 1.79
C ALA A 104 -14.75 -12.95 1.33
N LEU A 105 -14.09 -12.03 2.03
CA LEU A 105 -12.81 -11.45 1.63
C LEU A 105 -11.68 -12.49 1.61
N GLN A 106 -11.02 -12.63 0.46
CA GLN A 106 -9.87 -13.52 0.26
C GLN A 106 -8.54 -12.77 0.24
N SER A 107 -8.48 -11.68 -0.52
CA SER A 107 -7.29 -10.82 -0.63
C SER A 107 -7.69 -9.38 -0.96
N ILE A 108 -6.78 -8.47 -0.65
CA ILE A 108 -6.80 -7.10 -1.17
C ILE A 108 -5.49 -6.88 -1.91
N GLU A 109 -5.62 -6.44 -3.15
CA GLU A 109 -4.52 -6.32 -4.09
C GLU A 109 -4.31 -4.87 -4.48
N TYR A 110 -3.04 -4.50 -4.58
CA TYR A 110 -2.57 -3.17 -4.90
C TYR A 110 -1.70 -3.28 -6.13
N VAL A 111 -2.09 -2.62 -7.22
CA VAL A 111 -1.27 -2.47 -8.42
C VAL A 111 -0.89 -1.00 -8.51
N VAL A 112 0.37 -0.71 -8.19
CA VAL A 112 0.94 0.63 -8.30
C VAL A 112 1.52 0.82 -9.69
N ASP A 113 1.23 1.96 -10.33
CA ASP A 113 1.73 2.36 -11.64
C ASP A 113 1.57 1.29 -12.73
N ALA A 114 0.35 0.76 -12.84
CA ALA A 114 -0.01 -0.29 -13.78
C ALA A 114 0.43 0.03 -15.22
N GLY A 115 1.08 -0.94 -15.87
CA GLY A 115 1.59 -0.83 -17.24
C GLY A 115 2.88 -0.03 -17.38
N SER A 116 3.43 0.54 -16.31
CA SER A 116 4.69 1.29 -16.34
C SER A 116 5.91 0.40 -16.05
N ALA A 117 7.11 0.93 -16.29
CA ALA A 117 8.37 0.30 -15.88
C ALA A 117 8.55 0.26 -14.35
N TYR A 118 7.73 0.98 -13.58
CA TYR A 118 7.77 1.06 -12.12
C TYR A 118 6.62 0.28 -11.47
N GLN A 119 5.88 -0.52 -12.25
CA GLN A 119 4.75 -1.26 -11.72
C GLN A 119 5.17 -2.17 -10.55
N THR A 120 4.42 -2.10 -9.46
CA THR A 120 4.54 -3.06 -8.36
C THR A 120 3.19 -3.63 -7.99
N ASN A 121 3.17 -4.93 -7.72
CA ASN A 121 1.97 -5.65 -7.31
C ASN A 121 2.15 -6.12 -5.87
N HIS A 122 1.17 -5.90 -5.03
CA HIS A 122 1.17 -6.38 -3.65
C HIS A 122 -0.19 -6.91 -3.25
N ALA A 123 -0.22 -8.06 -2.58
CA ALA A 123 -1.45 -8.69 -2.11
C ALA A 123 -1.36 -8.93 -0.61
N PHE A 124 -2.37 -8.47 0.13
CA PHE A 124 -2.56 -8.83 1.53
C PHE A 124 -3.70 -9.84 1.64
N PRO A 125 -3.57 -10.86 2.50
CA PRO A 125 -4.68 -11.78 2.75
C PRO A 125 -5.84 -11.04 3.41
N GLY A 126 -7.06 -11.44 3.07
CA GLY A 126 -8.32 -11.00 3.68
C GLY A 126 -8.54 -11.57 5.08
N ASP A 127 -7.47 -11.69 5.87
CA ASP A 127 -7.52 -12.24 7.22
C ASP A 127 -8.15 -11.23 8.21
N ASN A 128 -8.15 -11.59 9.49
CA ASN A 128 -8.81 -10.81 10.53
C ASN A 128 -8.18 -9.42 10.83
N LYS A 129 -7.14 -9.00 10.11
CA LYS A 129 -6.43 -7.72 10.31
C LYS A 129 -7.07 -6.53 9.63
N ILE A 130 -8.09 -6.73 8.79
CA ILE A 130 -8.83 -5.58 8.26
C ILE A 130 -9.50 -4.81 9.41
N TRP A 131 -9.32 -3.49 9.41
CA TRP A 131 -9.89 -2.65 10.45
C TRP A 131 -11.41 -2.72 10.36
N THR A 132 -12.08 -2.80 11.51
CA THR A 132 -13.54 -2.74 11.62
C THR A 132 -13.96 -1.78 12.70
N GLY A 133 -15.02 -1.02 12.44
CA GLY A 133 -15.60 -0.12 13.42
C GLY A 133 -16.53 0.88 12.75
N GLN A 134 -16.84 1.96 13.44
CA GLN A 134 -17.64 3.05 12.90
C GLN A 134 -16.71 4.15 12.40
N LEU A 135 -16.91 4.59 11.16
CA LEU A 135 -16.13 5.73 10.64
C LEU A 135 -16.55 6.99 11.41
N PRO A 136 -15.62 7.89 11.76
CA PRO A 136 -15.95 9.16 12.39
C PRO A 136 -16.95 10.00 11.58
N SER A 137 -16.94 9.86 10.25
CA SER A 137 -17.84 10.55 9.33
C SER A 137 -19.24 9.91 9.23
N ALA A 138 -19.45 8.71 9.78
CA ALA A 138 -20.73 7.99 9.73
C ALA A 138 -20.99 7.24 11.06
N PRO A 139 -21.33 7.96 12.15
CA PRO A 139 -21.66 7.33 13.43
C PRO A 139 -22.84 6.36 13.30
N GLY A 140 -22.80 5.22 14.01
CA GLY A 140 -23.87 4.22 13.98
C GLY A 140 -23.82 3.23 12.80
N VAL A 141 -22.96 3.49 11.81
CA VAL A 141 -22.78 2.64 10.62
C VAL A 141 -21.50 1.82 10.75
N GLN A 142 -21.59 0.51 10.54
CA GLN A 142 -20.41 -0.36 10.54
C GLN A 142 -19.59 -0.12 9.28
N ALA A 143 -18.28 -0.26 9.39
CA ALA A 143 -17.39 -0.18 8.25
C ALA A 143 -16.20 -1.12 8.42
N ILE A 144 -15.66 -1.54 7.29
CA ILE A 144 -14.28 -2.02 7.15
C ILE A 144 -13.39 -0.91 6.60
N ASN A 145 -12.08 -1.00 6.83
CA ASN A 145 -11.10 -0.13 6.20
C ASN A 145 -9.77 -0.86 5.97
N THR A 146 -9.17 -0.64 4.81
CA THR A 146 -7.94 -1.32 4.37
C THR A 146 -6.66 -0.84 5.06
N VAL A 147 -6.70 0.29 5.76
CA VAL A 147 -5.54 0.91 6.46
C VAL A 147 -4.84 0.01 7.49
N GLY A 148 -5.43 -1.11 7.88
CA GLY A 148 -4.88 -2.05 8.87
C GLY A 148 -4.15 -3.28 8.30
N LEU A 149 -4.24 -3.55 7.00
CA LEU A 149 -3.78 -4.82 6.42
C LEU A 149 -2.26 -4.93 6.29
N GLY A 150 -1.59 -3.79 6.11
CA GLY A 150 -0.15 -3.69 5.97
C GLY A 150 0.24 -2.39 5.27
N SER A 151 1.53 -2.25 4.98
CA SER A 151 2.09 -1.07 4.30
C SER A 151 2.79 -1.45 3.01
N LEU A 152 2.68 -0.58 2.02
CA LEU A 152 3.38 -0.60 0.75
C LEU A 152 4.74 0.09 0.89
N ALA A 153 5.66 -0.29 0.00
CA ALA A 153 7.01 0.24 -0.01
C ALA A 153 7.04 1.73 -0.41
N PRO A 154 8.01 2.51 0.09
CA PRO A 154 8.21 3.88 -0.35
C PRO A 154 8.39 4.01 -1.86
N LEU A 155 7.95 5.14 -2.41
CA LEU A 155 8.03 5.47 -3.83
C LEU A 155 8.94 6.69 -4.06
N PRO A 156 9.53 6.85 -5.26
CA PRO A 156 10.27 8.05 -5.62
C PRO A 156 9.34 9.28 -5.72
N VAL A 157 9.91 10.49 -5.72
CA VAL A 157 9.14 11.73 -5.98
C VAL A 157 8.54 11.68 -7.39
N GLY A 158 7.27 12.03 -7.51
CA GLY A 158 6.57 12.03 -8.79
C GLY A 158 5.07 11.77 -8.69
N SER A 159 4.43 11.68 -9.85
CA SER A 159 3.03 11.28 -9.98
C SER A 159 2.91 9.77 -10.09
N HIS A 160 1.95 9.21 -9.37
CA HIS A 160 1.72 7.77 -9.28
C HIS A 160 0.23 7.45 -9.36
N THR A 161 -0.07 6.19 -9.62
CA THR A 161 -1.41 5.62 -9.56
C THR A 161 -1.41 4.35 -8.72
N VAL A 162 -2.52 4.06 -8.07
CA VAL A 162 -2.76 2.76 -7.45
C VAL A 162 -4.18 2.30 -7.73
N ASP A 163 -4.29 1.09 -8.28
CA ASP A 163 -5.52 0.33 -8.33
C ASP A 163 -5.61 -0.55 -7.09
N VAL A 164 -6.76 -0.50 -6.41
CA VAL A 164 -7.07 -1.34 -5.26
C VAL A 164 -8.19 -2.28 -5.65
N SER A 165 -7.91 -3.58 -5.59
CA SER A 165 -8.86 -4.64 -5.91
C SER A 165 -9.18 -5.46 -4.69
N TRP A 166 -10.46 -5.84 -4.53
CA TRP A 166 -10.91 -6.80 -3.53
C TRP A 166 -11.26 -8.09 -4.22
N ASN A 167 -10.73 -9.20 -3.72
CA ASN A 167 -11.06 -10.53 -4.21
C ASN A 167 -11.97 -11.23 -3.20
N LEU A 168 -13.19 -11.55 -3.61
CA LEU A 168 -14.20 -12.18 -2.75
C LEU A 168 -14.48 -13.62 -3.19
N ARG A 169 -14.55 -14.56 -2.24
CA ARG A 169 -14.93 -15.96 -2.53
C ARG A 169 -16.42 -16.15 -2.79
N ALA A 170 -17.23 -15.16 -2.44
CA ALA A 170 -18.68 -15.14 -2.56
C ALA A 170 -19.14 -13.69 -2.74
N PRO A 171 -20.30 -13.43 -3.37
CA PRO A 171 -20.83 -12.07 -3.46
C PRO A 171 -21.15 -11.52 -2.06
N HIS A 172 -21.03 -10.20 -1.92
CA HIS A 172 -21.31 -9.49 -0.68
C HIS A 172 -22.25 -8.31 -0.95
N CYS A 173 -23.19 -8.03 -0.05
CA CYS A 173 -24.04 -6.84 -0.11
C CYS A 173 -24.00 -6.07 1.22
N ASP A 174 -24.04 -4.74 1.16
CA ASP A 174 -23.89 -3.86 2.32
C ASP A 174 -25.12 -3.81 3.25
N GLY A 175 -26.29 -4.25 2.75
CA GLY A 175 -27.54 -4.30 3.50
C GLY A 175 -28.34 -2.99 3.56
N PHE A 176 -27.92 -1.93 2.87
CA PHE A 176 -28.65 -0.65 2.83
C PHE A 176 -29.79 -0.64 1.82
N THR A 177 -29.64 -1.33 0.68
CA THR A 177 -30.65 -1.34 -0.38
C THR A 177 -30.79 -2.73 -1.02
N ALA A 178 -31.90 -2.96 -1.72
CA ALA A 178 -32.09 -4.17 -2.53
C ALA A 178 -31.49 -4.03 -3.95
N ASP A 179 -30.91 -2.88 -4.30
CA ASP A 179 -30.31 -2.66 -5.62
C ASP A 179 -28.90 -3.26 -5.66
N GLN A 180 -28.76 -4.32 -6.43
CA GLN A 180 -27.51 -5.05 -6.57
C GLN A 180 -26.39 -4.20 -7.17
N GLY A 181 -26.70 -3.25 -8.06
CA GLY A 181 -25.68 -2.43 -8.74
C GLY A 181 -25.00 -1.43 -7.82
N THR A 182 -25.62 -1.08 -6.70
CA THR A 182 -25.12 -0.08 -5.75
C THR A 182 -24.72 -0.67 -4.40
N SER A 183 -25.41 -1.72 -3.94
CA SER A 183 -25.21 -2.31 -2.62
C SER A 183 -24.28 -3.52 -2.61
N CYS A 184 -23.98 -4.12 -3.78
CA CYS A 184 -23.31 -5.41 -3.83
C CYS A 184 -21.99 -5.43 -4.61
N LEU A 185 -21.05 -6.22 -4.10
CA LEU A 185 -19.80 -6.59 -4.74
C LEU A 185 -19.91 -8.03 -5.26
N PRO A 186 -19.49 -8.30 -6.51
CA PRO A 186 -19.55 -9.64 -7.07
C PRO A 186 -18.49 -10.55 -6.44
N GLN A 187 -18.66 -11.86 -6.64
CA GLN A 187 -17.58 -12.82 -6.39
C GLN A 187 -16.42 -12.58 -7.38
N GLY A 188 -15.21 -12.85 -6.92
CA GLY A 188 -13.98 -12.68 -7.67
C GLY A 188 -13.34 -11.32 -7.41
N GLU A 189 -12.43 -10.94 -8.29
CA GLU A 189 -11.71 -9.69 -8.20
C GLU A 189 -12.58 -8.51 -8.70
N THR A 190 -12.61 -7.43 -7.94
CA THR A 190 -13.23 -6.16 -8.32
C THR A 190 -12.29 -5.02 -7.98
N VAL A 191 -11.95 -4.19 -8.98
CA VAL A 191 -11.27 -2.90 -8.73
C VAL A 191 -12.24 -1.96 -8.04
N VAL A 192 -12.05 -1.74 -6.74
CA VAL A 192 -12.93 -0.88 -5.93
C VAL A 192 -12.49 0.58 -5.93
N LYS A 193 -11.23 0.84 -6.27
CA LYS A 193 -10.72 2.20 -6.41
C LYS A 193 -9.51 2.29 -7.33
N HIS A 194 -9.50 3.34 -8.14
CA HIS A 194 -8.31 3.89 -8.77
C HIS A 194 -7.98 5.22 -8.08
N ILE A 195 -6.74 5.42 -7.64
CA ILE A 195 -6.29 6.67 -7.02
C ILE A 195 -5.05 7.18 -7.75
N ALA A 196 -5.15 8.40 -8.30
CA ALA A 196 -3.98 9.17 -8.70
C ALA A 196 -3.45 9.96 -7.50
N PHE A 197 -2.14 9.94 -7.28
CA PHE A 197 -1.50 10.61 -6.15
C PHE A 197 -0.10 11.12 -6.51
N THR A 198 0.47 11.94 -5.64
CA THR A 198 1.82 12.49 -5.81
C THR A 198 2.68 12.20 -4.60
N VAL A 199 3.89 11.75 -4.84
CA VAL A 199 4.93 11.64 -3.82
C VAL A 199 5.77 12.91 -3.89
N VAL A 200 5.93 13.60 -2.76
CA VAL A 200 6.64 14.88 -2.68
C VAL A 200 7.80 14.81 -1.70
N ASP A 201 8.82 15.64 -1.92
CA ASP A 201 9.77 16.00 -0.88
C ASP A 201 9.22 17.22 -0.13
N PRO A 202 8.72 17.05 1.11
CA PRO A 202 8.10 18.13 1.85
C PRO A 202 9.11 19.19 2.33
N HIS A 203 10.42 18.94 2.19
CA HIS A 203 11.48 19.90 2.51
C HIS A 203 12.01 20.66 1.29
N ALA A 204 11.74 20.20 0.07
CA ALA A 204 12.20 20.85 -1.15
C ALA A 204 11.58 22.24 -1.38
N ALA A 205 10.44 22.55 -0.74
CA ALA A 205 9.82 23.87 -0.81
C ALA A 205 10.60 24.97 -0.06
N GLY A 206 11.66 24.63 0.68
CA GLY A 206 12.50 25.57 1.43
C GLY A 206 13.80 25.99 0.76
N SER A 207 14.10 25.52 -0.46
CA SER A 207 15.38 25.80 -1.15
C SER A 207 15.30 26.84 -2.27
N GLN A 208 14.17 27.56 -2.38
CA GLN A 208 14.05 28.76 -3.20
C GLN A 208 13.73 29.97 -2.33
N SER A 209 14.78 30.57 -1.79
CA SER A 209 14.80 31.97 -1.34
C SER A 209 16.18 32.54 -1.58
#